data_AF-A0A9D8E5A1-F1
#
_entry.id   AF-A0A9D8E5A1-F1
#
_cell.length_a   1.000
_cell.length_b   1.000
_cell.length_c   1.000
_cell.angle_alpha   90.00
_cell.angle_beta   90.00
_cell.angle_gamma   90.00
#
_symmetry.space_group_name_H-M   'P 1'
#
loop_
_entity.id
_entity.type
_entity.pdbx_description
1 polymer ?
#
loop_
_entity_poly.entity_id
_entity_poly.type
_entity_poly.pdbx_seq_one_letter_code
_entity_poly.pdbx_strand_id
1 'polypeptide(L)'
;MANNTDKKHIETSIIPIKYVDLVEDIFHAILALALFVIGIGAFFYSIKRLIETTPFFPNGMIQGVNDILFIVIILEILRTVISRFTDGVYQLDKFLIIGVIAAVRHILTVGASLTLTAQKTDEAFRRALYELGLNALVVIALVFAIFLSKAAHRNKG
;
A
#
# COMPACT_ATOMS: atom_id res chain seq x y z
N MET A 1 44.82 9.26 39.14
CA MET A 1 44.62 10.44 38.26
C MET A 1 44.78 9.98 36.82
N ALA A 2 43.82 10.33 35.96
CA ALA A 2 43.72 10.06 34.50
C ALA A 2 43.62 8.57 34.09
N ASN A 3 42.88 8.14 33.06
CA ASN A 3 42.46 8.86 31.87
C ASN A 3 41.24 8.20 31.16
N ASN A 4 40.30 9.06 30.78
CA ASN A 4 39.40 9.08 29.62
C ASN A 4 38.68 7.81 29.09
N THR A 5 37.36 7.86 29.29
CA THR A 5 36.29 7.63 28.31
C THR A 5 36.69 7.68 26.82
N ASP A 6 36.57 6.53 26.16
CA ASP A 6 36.31 6.46 24.71
C ASP A 6 34.85 6.03 24.49
N LYS A 7 33.96 7.01 24.53
CA LYS A 7 32.73 6.98 23.73
C LYS A 7 33.06 7.73 22.45
N LYS A 8 32.72 7.15 21.29
CA LYS A 8 32.11 7.81 20.10
C LYS A 8 32.63 7.24 18.79
N HIS A 9 31.83 6.38 18.17
CA HIS A 9 31.94 5.95 16.77
C HIS A 9 30.52 5.46 16.39
N ILE A 10 29.75 5.92 15.40
CA ILE A 10 29.93 6.86 14.29
C ILE A 10 28.51 7.36 13.96
N GLU A 11 28.24 8.67 14.06
CA GLU A 11 27.10 9.31 13.41
C GLU A 11 27.62 9.94 12.12
N THR A 12 27.37 9.31 10.98
CA THR A 12 27.58 9.95 9.68
C THR A 12 26.38 9.67 8.78
N SER A 13 25.33 10.47 8.95
CA SER A 13 24.35 10.73 7.89
C SER A 13 24.57 12.16 7.43
N ILE A 14 25.15 12.33 6.23
CA ILE A 14 25.69 13.59 5.69
C ILE A 14 24.61 14.41 4.98
N ILE A 15 23.33 14.10 5.21
CA ILE A 15 22.21 14.85 4.64
C ILE A 15 21.49 15.56 5.79
N PRO A 16 21.32 16.89 5.74
CA PRO A 16 20.57 17.60 6.76
C PRO A 16 19.13 17.08 6.77
N ILE A 17 18.80 16.30 7.79
CA ILE A 17 17.53 15.56 8.00
C ILE A 17 16.30 16.43 7.69
N LYS A 18 16.37 17.71 8.06
CA LYS A 18 15.32 18.71 7.84
C LYS A 18 14.94 18.95 6.36
N TYR A 19 15.88 18.79 5.42
CA TYR A 19 15.58 18.91 3.99
C TYR A 19 14.94 17.65 3.43
N VAL A 20 15.33 16.47 3.95
CA VAL A 20 14.73 15.20 3.54
C VAL A 20 13.27 15.14 4.00
N ASP A 21 13.00 15.52 5.25
CA ASP A 21 11.65 15.54 5.81
C ASP A 21 10.73 16.52 5.06
N LEU A 22 11.21 17.73 4.77
CA LEU A 22 10.45 18.73 4.01
C LEU A 22 10.10 18.25 2.60
N VAL A 23 11.05 17.59 1.93
CA VAL A 23 10.82 17.02 0.61
C VAL A 23 9.80 15.86 0.72
N GLU A 24 9.97 14.95 1.68
CA GLU A 24 9.01 13.85 1.92
C GLU A 24 7.59 14.37 2.12
N ASP A 25 7.40 15.39 2.94
CA ASP A 25 6.09 15.98 3.22
C ASP A 25 5.45 16.60 1.97
N ILE A 26 6.22 17.35 1.18
CA ILE A 26 5.73 17.96 -0.07
C ILE A 26 5.32 16.87 -1.07
N PHE A 27 6.15 15.83 -1.24
CA PHE A 27 5.84 14.71 -2.13
C PHE A 27 4.55 14.01 -1.72
N HIS A 28 4.39 13.70 -0.44
CA HIS A 28 3.18 13.03 0.05
C HIS A 28 1.94 13.92 -0.10
N ALA A 29 2.06 15.26 0.02
CA ALA A 29 0.93 16.16 -0.06
C ALA A 29 0.42 16.24 -1.50
N ILE A 30 1.36 16.31 -2.45
CA ILE A 30 1.08 16.22 -3.88
C ILE A 30 0.46 14.86 -4.22
N LEU A 31 1.00 13.76 -3.68
CA LEU A 31 0.47 12.40 -3.90
C LEU A 31 -0.96 12.27 -3.36
N ALA A 32 -1.24 12.74 -2.15
CA ALA A 32 -2.57 12.71 -1.56
C ALA A 32 -3.57 13.50 -2.41
N LEU A 33 -3.20 14.71 -2.85
CA LEU A 33 -4.03 15.53 -3.72
C LEU A 33 -4.28 14.86 -5.08
N ALA A 34 -3.24 14.32 -5.70
CA ALA A 34 -3.34 13.62 -6.98
C ALA A 34 -4.26 12.39 -6.88
N LEU A 35 -4.06 11.55 -5.86
CA LEU A 35 -4.91 10.38 -5.62
C LEU A 35 -6.36 10.77 -5.35
N PHE A 36 -6.60 11.87 -4.64
CA PHE A 36 -7.94 12.38 -4.40
C PHE A 36 -8.64 12.79 -5.70
N VAL A 37 -7.96 13.56 -6.55
CA VAL A 37 -8.48 13.97 -7.87
C VAL A 37 -8.74 12.76 -8.78
N ILE A 38 -7.81 11.81 -8.85
CA ILE A 38 -7.96 10.58 -9.63
C ILE A 38 -9.14 9.75 -9.09
N GLY A 39 -9.28 9.63 -7.77
CA GLY A 39 -10.38 8.91 -7.12
C GLY A 39 -11.75 9.51 -7.48
N ILE A 40 -11.88 10.83 -7.42
CA ILE A 40 -13.09 11.53 -7.85
C ILE A 40 -13.37 11.29 -9.33
N GLY A 41 -12.37 11.45 -10.19
CA GLY A 41 -12.52 11.25 -11.63
C GLY A 41 -12.93 9.81 -11.98
N ALA A 42 -12.28 8.82 -11.37
CA ALA A 42 -12.61 7.41 -11.53
C ALA A 42 -14.03 7.09 -11.06
N PHE A 43 -14.46 7.67 -9.94
CA PHE A 43 -15.82 7.50 -9.42
C PHE A 43 -16.89 8.02 -10.39
N PHE A 44 -16.74 9.25 -10.88
CA PHE A 44 -17.67 9.81 -11.86
C PHE A 44 -17.72 9.01 -13.16
N TYR A 45 -16.55 8.62 -13.68
CA TYR A 45 -16.47 7.85 -14.91
C TYR A 45 -17.03 6.44 -14.77
N SER A 46 -16.84 5.81 -13.60
CA SER A 46 -17.43 4.51 -13.27
C SER A 46 -18.96 4.57 -13.27
N ILE A 47 -19.56 5.58 -12.62
CA ILE A 47 -21.02 5.79 -12.61
C ILE A 47 -21.54 5.99 -14.03
N LYS A 48 -20.90 6.88 -14.80
CA LYS A 48 -21.30 7.17 -16.18
C LYS A 48 -21.32 5.90 -17.02
N ARG A 49 -20.25 5.10 -16.94
CA ARG A 49 -20.13 3.83 -17.66
C ARG A 49 -21.16 2.78 -17.21
N LEU A 50 -21.47 2.71 -15.92
CA LEU A 50 -22.53 1.83 -15.38
C LEU A 50 -23.89 2.11 -15.99
N ILE A 51 -24.20 3.38 -16.28
CA ILE A 51 -25.49 3.81 -16.83
C ILE A 51 -25.51 3.69 -18.37
N GLU A 52 -24.41 3.99 -19.05
CA GLU A 52 -24.35 4.04 -20.52
C GLU A 52 -24.07 2.67 -21.18
N THR A 53 -23.58 1.68 -20.45
CA THR A 53 -23.19 0.38 -21.04
C THR A 53 -24.39 -0.52 -21.30
N THR A 54 -24.65 -0.82 -22.57
CA THR A 54 -25.67 -1.81 -23.01
C THR A 54 -25.06 -2.87 -23.93
N PRO A 55 -25.27 -4.18 -23.70
CA PRO A 55 -25.94 -4.81 -22.55
C PRO A 55 -25.07 -4.78 -21.29
N PHE A 56 -25.71 -4.53 -20.14
CA PHE A 56 -25.03 -4.49 -18.84
C PHE A 56 -24.36 -5.82 -18.46
N PHE A 57 -24.96 -6.95 -18.84
CA PHE A 57 -24.43 -8.28 -18.54
C PHE A 57 -23.87 -8.97 -19.79
N PRO A 58 -22.71 -9.67 -19.71
CA PRO A 58 -21.79 -9.77 -18.57
C PRO A 58 -20.72 -8.67 -18.52
N ASN A 59 -20.43 -8.05 -19.67
CA ASN A 59 -19.26 -7.18 -19.84
C ASN A 59 -19.34 -5.89 -19.02
N GLY A 60 -20.51 -5.25 -18.96
CA GLY A 60 -20.73 -4.04 -18.17
C GLY A 60 -20.59 -4.29 -16.67
N MET A 61 -21.06 -5.45 -16.19
CA MET A 61 -20.91 -5.87 -14.79
C MET A 61 -19.45 -6.13 -14.42
N ILE A 62 -18.71 -6.89 -15.25
CA ILE A 62 -17.27 -7.14 -15.01
C ILE A 62 -16.48 -5.84 -15.01
N GLN A 63 -16.76 -4.92 -15.95
CA GLN A 63 -16.13 -3.60 -15.98
C GLN A 63 -16.50 -2.75 -14.76
N GLY A 64 -17.77 -2.73 -14.36
CA GLY A 64 -18.24 -1.98 -13.20
C GLY A 64 -17.56 -2.44 -11.91
N VAL A 65 -17.38 -3.75 -11.73
CA VAL A 65 -16.67 -4.25 -10.54
C VAL A 65 -15.18 -3.88 -10.61
N ASN A 66 -14.51 -4.03 -11.76
CA ASN A 66 -13.11 -3.63 -11.90
C ASN A 66 -12.90 -2.13 -11.61
N ASP A 67 -13.82 -1.27 -12.04
CA ASP A 67 -13.79 0.17 -11.75
C ASP A 67 -13.94 0.44 -10.24
N ILE A 68 -14.87 -0.25 -9.56
CA ILE A 68 -15.06 -0.10 -8.11
C ILE A 68 -13.84 -0.61 -7.34
N LEU A 69 -13.28 -1.76 -7.72
CA LEU A 69 -12.05 -2.29 -7.16
C LEU A 69 -10.90 -1.28 -7.30
N PHE A 70 -10.79 -0.65 -8.46
CA PHE A 70 -9.79 0.39 -8.71
C PHE A 70 -9.97 1.61 -7.78
N ILE A 71 -11.21 2.07 -7.57
CA ILE A 71 -11.52 3.15 -6.62
C ILE A 71 -11.15 2.74 -5.18
N VAL A 72 -11.48 1.51 -4.77
CA VAL A 72 -11.15 0.98 -3.44
C VAL A 72 -9.63 0.91 -3.22
N ILE A 73 -8.84 0.61 -4.26
CA ILE A 73 -7.38 0.68 -4.22
C ILE A 73 -6.93 2.12 -4.00
N ILE A 74 -7.44 3.08 -4.79
CA ILE A 74 -7.07 4.51 -4.66
C ILE A 74 -7.38 5.01 -3.24
N LEU A 75 -8.58 4.74 -2.74
CA LEU A 75 -8.99 5.14 -1.40
C LEU A 75 -8.10 4.52 -0.31
N GLU A 76 -7.54 3.33 -0.56
CA GLU A 76 -6.57 2.80 0.36
C GLU A 76 -5.25 3.52 0.33
N ILE A 77 -4.69 3.73 -0.85
CA ILE A 77 -3.40 4.40 -0.96
C ILE A 77 -3.52 5.80 -0.35
N LEU A 78 -4.67 6.46 -0.53
CA LEU A 78 -4.94 7.73 0.14
C LEU A 78 -4.92 7.59 1.66
N ARG A 79 -5.58 6.56 2.23
CA ARG A 79 -5.55 6.30 3.67
C ARG A 79 -4.13 5.99 4.19
N THR A 80 -3.33 5.22 3.46
CA THR A 80 -1.95 4.90 3.85
C THR A 80 -1.04 6.13 3.80
N VAL A 81 -1.19 6.98 2.79
CA VAL A 81 -0.46 8.25 2.65
C VAL A 81 -0.84 9.21 3.77
N ILE A 82 -2.13 9.36 4.09
CA ILE A 82 -2.58 10.23 5.20
C ILE A 82 -2.08 9.70 6.54
N SER A 83 -2.10 8.38 6.74
CA SER A 83 -1.56 7.76 7.96
C SER A 83 -0.08 8.05 8.19
N ARG A 84 0.71 8.31 7.14
CA ARG A 84 2.12 8.69 7.26
C ARG A 84 2.32 10.12 7.75
N PHE A 85 1.39 11.02 7.46
CA PHE A 85 1.46 12.42 7.89
C PHE A 85 1.13 12.64 9.36
N THR A 86 0.22 11.84 9.91
CA THR A 86 -0.22 12.01 11.30
C THR A 86 0.81 11.49 12.31
N ASP A 87 1.72 10.61 11.86
CA ASP A 87 2.69 9.92 12.72
C ASP A 87 4.12 10.28 12.32
N GLY A 88 4.62 11.38 12.88
CA GLY A 88 6.00 11.82 12.72
C GLY A 88 7.01 10.76 13.17
N VAL A 89 8.01 10.54 12.31
CA VAL A 89 9.38 10.10 12.61
C VAL A 89 9.49 8.88 13.56
N TYR A 90 9.46 7.69 12.96
CA TYR A 90 9.68 6.35 13.54
C TYR A 90 8.55 5.69 14.33
N GLN A 91 7.77 4.88 13.61
CA GLN A 91 7.24 3.63 14.14
C GLN A 91 7.34 2.57 13.04
N LEU A 92 8.45 1.84 12.98
CA LEU A 92 8.62 0.70 12.07
C LEU A 92 7.41 -0.24 12.16
N ASP A 93 6.85 -0.37 13.37
CA ASP A 93 5.60 -1.10 13.64
C ASP A 93 4.40 -0.54 12.86
N LYS A 94 4.17 0.78 12.83
CA LYS A 94 3.08 1.39 12.05
C LYS A 94 3.31 1.24 10.56
N PHE A 95 4.54 1.42 10.10
CA PHE A 95 4.88 1.21 8.69
C PHE A 95 4.63 -0.25 8.25
N LEU A 96 5.06 -1.23 9.05
CA LEU A 96 4.83 -2.64 8.75
C LEU A 96 3.34 -2.99 8.77
N ILE A 97 2.56 -2.46 9.73
CA ILE A 97 1.11 -2.68 9.77
C ILE A 97 0.44 -2.12 8.51
N ILE A 98 0.80 -0.90 8.10
CA ILE A 98 0.31 -0.28 6.86
C ILE A 98 0.70 -1.14 5.64
N GLY A 99 1.94 -1.63 5.59
CA GLY A 99 2.42 -2.51 4.52
C GLY A 99 1.65 -3.84 4.44
N VAL A 100 1.35 -4.47 5.58
CA VAL A 100 0.52 -5.69 5.63
C VAL A 100 -0.89 -5.42 5.12
N ILE A 101 -1.52 -4.32 5.56
CA ILE A 101 -2.87 -3.94 5.11
C ILE A 101 -2.91 -3.73 3.59
N ALA A 102 -1.92 -3.01 3.04
CA ALA A 102 -1.81 -2.78 1.60
C ALA A 102 -1.63 -4.08 0.79
N ALA A 103 -0.77 -4.99 1.27
CA ALA A 103 -0.52 -6.27 0.61
C ALA A 103 -1.75 -7.20 0.66
N VAL A 104 -2.44 -7.29 1.80
CA VAL A 104 -3.70 -8.06 1.93
C VAL A 104 -4.77 -7.51 1.00
N ARG A 105 -4.91 -6.18 0.89
CA ARG A 105 -5.86 -5.56 -0.03
C ARG A 105 -5.60 -5.91 -1.49
N HIS A 106 -4.33 -5.87 -1.90
CA HIS A 106 -3.95 -6.21 -3.26
C HIS A 106 -4.37 -7.66 -3.58
N ILE A 107 -4.12 -8.60 -2.66
CA ILE A 107 -4.57 -10.00 -2.78
C ILE A 107 -6.09 -10.09 -2.94
N LEU A 108 -6.87 -9.39 -2.11
CA LEU A 108 -8.34 -9.42 -2.18
C LEU A 108 -8.86 -8.85 -3.51
N THR A 109 -8.23 -7.78 -4.00
CA THR A 109 -8.63 -7.13 -5.25
C THR A 109 -8.32 -8.01 -6.45
N VAL A 110 -7.10 -8.57 -6.50
CA VAL A 110 -6.70 -9.52 -7.55
C VAL A 110 -7.57 -10.77 -7.50
N GLY A 111 -7.84 -11.32 -6.31
CA GLY A 111 -8.71 -12.49 -6.13
C GLY A 111 -10.15 -12.23 -6.60
N ALA A 112 -10.74 -11.09 -6.24
CA ALA A 112 -12.07 -10.69 -6.70
C ALA A 112 -12.12 -10.51 -8.22
N SER A 113 -11.11 -9.85 -8.81
CA SER A 113 -11.02 -9.71 -10.26
C SER A 113 -10.94 -11.07 -10.95
N LEU A 114 -10.18 -12.03 -10.39
CA LEU A 114 -10.03 -13.38 -10.92
C LEU A 114 -11.35 -14.16 -10.95
N THR A 115 -12.16 -14.09 -9.89
CA THR A 115 -13.49 -14.72 -9.84
C THR A 115 -14.45 -14.13 -10.87
N LEU A 116 -14.35 -12.83 -11.13
CA LEU A 116 -15.22 -12.12 -12.08
C LEU A 116 -14.78 -12.31 -13.54
N THR A 117 -13.47 -12.47 -13.76
CA THR A 117 -12.89 -12.73 -15.08
C THR A 117 -12.70 -14.21 -15.40
N ALA A 118 -13.18 -15.12 -14.55
CA ALA A 118 -13.04 -16.58 -14.67
C ALA A 118 -13.63 -17.19 -15.96
N GLN A 119 -14.13 -16.36 -16.89
CA GLN A 119 -14.46 -16.74 -18.25
C GLN A 119 -13.29 -16.66 -19.26
N LYS A 120 -12.06 -16.27 -18.88
CA LYS A 120 -10.95 -16.14 -19.86
C LYS A 120 -9.67 -16.90 -19.50
N THR A 121 -9.33 -17.83 -20.39
CA THR A 121 -8.01 -18.44 -20.73
C THR A 121 -7.11 -18.86 -19.55
N ASP A 122 -6.73 -20.14 -19.51
CA ASP A 122 -5.89 -20.78 -18.49
C ASP A 122 -4.57 -20.03 -18.16
N GLU A 123 -4.03 -19.29 -19.12
CA GLU A 123 -2.79 -18.51 -18.94
C GLU A 123 -2.98 -17.27 -18.05
N ALA A 124 -4.08 -16.54 -18.20
CA ALA A 124 -4.43 -15.38 -17.37
C ALA A 124 -4.68 -15.82 -15.92
N PHE A 125 -5.34 -16.97 -15.76
CA PHE A 125 -5.56 -17.58 -14.45
C PHE A 125 -4.24 -17.98 -13.77
N ARG A 126 -3.33 -18.64 -14.49
CA ARG A 126 -2.00 -18.99 -13.97
C ARG A 126 -1.18 -17.77 -13.56
N ARG A 127 -1.20 -16.70 -14.37
CA ARG A 127 -0.49 -15.46 -14.05
C ARG A 127 -1.04 -14.81 -12.78
N ALA A 128 -2.37 -14.74 -12.64
CA ALA A 128 -3.01 -14.22 -11.43
C ALA A 128 -2.68 -15.09 -10.20
N LEU A 129 -2.62 -16.41 -10.33
CA LEU A 129 -2.18 -17.29 -9.24
C LEU A 129 -0.74 -17.02 -8.80
N TYR A 130 0.19 -16.81 -9.75
CA TYR A 130 1.57 -16.45 -9.41
C TYR A 130 1.65 -15.09 -8.71
N GLU A 131 0.88 -14.12 -9.18
CA GLU A 131 0.80 -12.79 -8.57
C GLU A 131 0.23 -12.86 -7.15
N LEU A 132 -0.85 -13.61 -6.94
CA LEU A 132 -1.42 -13.85 -5.61
C LEU A 132 -0.44 -14.58 -4.69
N GLY A 133 0.25 -15.60 -5.20
CA GLY A 133 1.25 -16.35 -4.44
C GLY A 133 2.43 -15.48 -4.01
N LEU A 134 2.93 -14.61 -4.91
CA LEU A 134 4.01 -13.67 -4.59
C LEU A 134 3.56 -12.67 -3.52
N ASN A 135 2.37 -12.09 -3.66
CA ASN A 135 1.85 -11.17 -2.65
C ASN A 135 1.64 -11.84 -1.29
N ALA A 136 1.16 -13.09 -1.26
CA ALA A 136 1.03 -13.86 -0.02
C ALA A 136 2.39 -14.07 0.67
N LEU A 137 3.45 -14.33 -0.10
CA LEU A 137 4.81 -14.44 0.43
C LEU A 137 5.30 -13.12 1.04
N VAL A 138 5.02 -11.98 0.37
CA VAL A 138 5.34 -10.64 0.91
C VAL A 138 4.60 -10.40 2.24
N VAL A 139 3.31 -10.74 2.33
CA VAL A 139 2.55 -10.62 3.58
C VAL A 139 3.19 -11.45 4.70
N ILE A 140 3.57 -12.69 4.42
CA ILE A 140 4.24 -13.58 5.40
C ILE A 140 5.56 -12.95 5.88
N ALA A 141 6.37 -12.42 4.96
CA ALA A 141 7.62 -11.75 5.29
C ALA A 141 7.40 -10.51 6.17
N LEU A 142 6.39 -9.69 5.87
CA LEU A 142 6.04 -8.50 6.66
C LEU A 142 5.52 -8.87 8.05
N VAL A 143 4.65 -9.87 8.16
CA VAL A 143 4.17 -10.37 9.47
C VAL A 143 5.32 -10.91 10.30
N PHE A 144 6.25 -11.63 9.68
CA PHE A 144 7.47 -12.09 10.34
C PHE A 144 8.34 -10.92 10.83
N ALA A 145 8.49 -9.87 10.01
CA ALA A 145 9.19 -8.66 10.41
C ALA A 145 8.51 -7.95 11.60
N ILE A 146 7.16 -7.96 11.68
CA ILE A 146 6.42 -7.40 12.83
C ILE A 146 6.74 -8.20 14.09
N PHE A 147 6.72 -9.52 13.97
CA PHE A 147 7.03 -10.41 15.09
C PHE A 147 8.45 -10.16 15.62
N LEU A 148 9.44 -10.03 14.74
CA LEU A 148 10.82 -9.73 15.10
C LEU A 148 10.97 -8.34 15.73
N SER A 149 10.32 -7.32 15.16
CA SER A 149 10.30 -5.96 15.69
C SER A 149 9.78 -5.94 17.14
N LYS A 150 8.62 -6.57 17.37
CA LYS A 150 8.01 -6.68 18.71
C LYS A 150 8.90 -7.45 19.70
N ALA A 151 9.54 -8.53 19.25
CA ALA A 151 10.45 -9.32 20.09
C ALA A 151 11.69 -8.50 20.53
N ALA A 152 12.25 -7.70 19.62
CA ALA A 152 13.41 -6.85 19.90
C ALA A 152 13.09 -5.73 20.92
N HIS A 153 11.88 -5.17 20.87
CA HIS A 153 11.43 -4.17 21.85
C HIS A 153 11.15 -4.77 23.23
N ARG A 154 10.70 -6.03 23.31
CA ARG A 154 10.42 -6.71 24.59
C ARG A 154 11.68 -7.09 25.38
N ASN A 155 12.84 -7.22 24.72
CA ASN A 155 14.10 -7.62 25.36
C ASN A 155 14.89 -6.44 25.98
N LYS A 156 14.30 -5.24 26.02
CA LYS A 156 14.89 -4.01 26.61
C LYS A 156 14.12 -3.48 27.83
N GLY A 157 13.17 -4.24 28.36
CA GLY A 157 12.47 -3.95 29.63
C GLY A 157 12.73 -5.06 30.64
#